data_AF-A0AAV0ALV5-F1
#
_entry.id   AF-A0AAV0ALV5-F1
#
_cell.length_a   1.000
_cell.length_b   1.000
_cell.length_c   1.000
_cell.angle_alpha   90.00
_cell.angle_beta   90.00
_cell.angle_gamma   90.00
#
_symmetry.space_group_name_H-M   'P 1'
#
loop_
_entity.id
_entity.type
_entity.pdbx_description
1 polymer ?
#
loop_
_entity_poly.entity_id
_entity_poly.type
_entity_poly.pdbx_seq_one_letter_code
_entity_poly.pdbx_strand_id
1 'polypeptide(L)'
;MELVLVLEELPQALSVVVPAFLPSVRSFKRQVTVEVAIQSVQELHSTVSGVLGNYGSCSSCGGASAASSYSSHYQSIIVKTFTSWQSIMSVGHSLYDNVWEPQFAPLFRQFNPFLTAVQQNSGFFGINLGNILGGLHLNLNLFSSCGLNIGGLLGGVLSTVGGLLGGLKDHEEA
;
A
#
# COMPACT_ATOMS: atom_id res chain seq x y z
N MET A 1 12.95 15.94 18.79
CA MET A 1 12.84 16.81 17.60
C MET A 1 12.83 16.00 16.31
N GLU A 2 13.60 14.91 16.21
CA GLU A 2 13.58 13.98 15.04
C GLU A 2 12.22 13.34 14.73
N LEU A 3 11.46 12.95 15.76
CA LEU A 3 10.16 12.28 15.61
C LEU A 3 9.12 13.12 14.85
N VAL A 4 9.16 14.44 15.00
CA VAL A 4 8.22 15.36 14.34
C VAL A 4 8.56 15.53 12.85
N LEU A 5 9.85 15.58 12.51
CA LEU A 5 10.31 15.74 11.13
C LEU A 5 9.96 14.51 10.27
N VAL A 6 10.17 13.30 10.79
CA VAL A 6 9.86 12.07 10.05
C VAL A 6 8.34 11.90 9.84
N LEU A 7 7.52 12.40 10.78
CA LEU A 7 6.06 12.39 10.67
C LEU A 7 5.52 13.35 9.59
N GLU A 8 6.24 14.42 9.29
CA GLU A 8 5.89 15.32 8.16
C GLU A 8 6.38 14.77 6.81
N GLU A 9 7.56 14.15 6.77
CA GLU A 9 8.17 13.71 5.51
C GLU A 9 7.48 12.50 4.88
N LEU A 10 6.99 11.56 5.70
CA LEU A 10 6.42 10.30 5.20
C LEU A 10 5.12 10.48 4.40
N PRO A 11 4.12 11.25 4.86
CA PRO A 11 2.91 11.50 4.08
C PRO A 11 3.18 12.32 2.83
N GLN A 12 4.13 13.27 2.87
CA GLN A 12 4.57 14.02 1.70
C GLN A 12 5.25 13.12 0.68
N ALA A 13 6.12 12.22 1.13
CA ALA A 13 6.76 11.24 0.27
C ALA A 13 5.76 10.28 -0.36
N LEU A 14 4.77 9.81 0.40
CA LEU A 14 3.71 8.94 -0.10
C LEU A 14 2.69 9.67 -0.97
N SER A 15 2.63 11.00 -0.90
CA SER A 15 1.73 11.80 -1.74
C SER A 15 2.02 11.62 -3.23
N VAL A 16 3.26 11.25 -3.60
CA VAL A 16 3.65 10.99 -5.00
C VAL A 16 3.17 9.63 -5.52
N VAL A 17 2.75 8.72 -4.63
CA VAL A 17 2.21 7.41 -5.01
C VAL A 17 0.90 7.59 -5.77
N VAL A 18 -0.03 8.40 -5.27
CA VAL A 18 -1.33 8.64 -5.92
C VAL A 18 -1.21 9.18 -7.36
N PRO A 19 -0.45 10.25 -7.65
CA PRO A 19 -0.29 10.73 -9.02
C PRO A 19 0.47 9.75 -9.91
N ALA A 20 1.34 8.89 -9.37
CA ALA A 20 2.04 7.86 -10.14
C ALA A 20 1.10 6.82 -10.77
N PHE A 21 -0.12 6.65 -10.23
CA PHE A 21 -1.15 5.79 -10.83
C PHE A 21 -1.82 6.40 -12.06
N LEU A 22 -1.81 7.73 -12.20
CA LEU A 22 -2.57 8.41 -13.25
C LEU A 22 -2.17 7.99 -14.68
N PRO A 23 -0.87 7.87 -15.03
CA PRO A 23 -0.48 7.37 -16.35
C PRO A 23 -1.04 5.98 -16.64
N SER A 24 -0.90 5.03 -15.71
CA SER A 24 -1.41 3.67 -15.89
C SER A 24 -2.93 3.64 -16.00
N VAL A 25 -3.67 4.37 -15.15
CA VAL A 25 -5.14 4.50 -15.27
C VAL A 25 -5.54 5.03 -16.64
N ARG A 26 -4.83 6.05 -17.16
CA ARG A 26 -5.12 6.63 -18.48
C ARG A 26 -4.79 5.67 -19.62
N SER A 27 -3.65 4.98 -19.56
CA SER A 27 -3.23 4.00 -20.58
C SER A 27 -4.27 2.89 -20.73
N PHE A 28 -4.70 2.30 -19.61
CA PHE A 28 -5.71 1.25 -19.63
C PHE A 28 -7.07 1.75 -20.10
N LYS A 29 -7.50 2.95 -19.68
CA LYS A 29 -8.75 3.56 -20.18
C LYS A 29 -8.71 3.89 -21.67
N ARG A 30 -7.53 4.20 -22.22
CA ARG A 30 -7.32 4.49 -23.64
C ARG A 30 -7.14 3.23 -24.50
N GLN A 31 -7.16 2.03 -23.90
CA GLN A 31 -7.02 0.76 -24.60
C GLN A 31 -5.75 0.71 -25.47
N VAL A 32 -4.63 1.15 -24.89
CA VAL A 32 -3.33 1.14 -25.57
C VAL A 32 -2.87 -0.29 -25.86
N THR A 33 -1.77 -0.46 -26.60
CA THR A 33 -1.20 -1.80 -26.83
C THR A 33 -0.71 -2.43 -25.52
N VAL A 34 -0.56 -3.76 -25.51
CA VAL A 34 -0.08 -4.52 -24.35
C VAL A 34 1.28 -3.97 -23.87
N GLU A 35 2.18 -3.64 -24.78
CA GLU A 35 3.52 -3.14 -24.45
C GLU A 35 3.46 -1.80 -23.73
N VAL A 36 2.62 -0.87 -24.21
CA VAL A 36 2.45 0.45 -23.59
C VAL A 36 1.78 0.33 -22.22
N ALA A 37 0.83 -0.59 -22.08
CA ALA A 37 0.21 -0.89 -20.79
C ALA A 37 1.22 -1.47 -19.79
N ILE A 38 2.05 -2.43 -20.22
CA ILE A 38 3.12 -3.02 -19.39
C ILE A 38 4.13 -1.95 -18.94
N GLN A 39 4.62 -1.12 -19.87
CA GLN A 39 5.55 -0.03 -19.54
C GLN A 39 4.96 0.91 -18.49
N SER A 40 3.68 1.27 -18.63
CA SER A 40 3.02 2.14 -17.65
C SER A 40 2.92 1.52 -16.25
N VAL A 41 2.83 0.19 -16.13
CA VAL A 41 2.84 -0.50 -14.82
C VAL A 41 4.26 -0.59 -14.26
N GLN A 42 5.26 -0.78 -15.11
CA GLN A 42 6.67 -0.79 -14.71
C GLN A 42 7.15 0.57 -14.20
N GLU A 43 6.75 1.66 -14.85
CA GLU A 43 7.04 3.03 -14.40
C GLU A 43 6.38 3.33 -13.05
N LEU A 44 5.12 2.91 -12.88
CA LEU A 44 4.43 2.98 -11.60
C LEU A 44 5.21 2.20 -10.52
N HIS A 45 5.64 0.97 -10.82
CA HIS A 45 6.41 0.16 -9.88
C HIS A 45 7.74 0.80 -9.50
N SER A 46 8.46 1.36 -10.48
CA SER A 46 9.71 2.10 -10.25
C SER A 46 9.50 3.27 -9.29
N THR A 47 8.43 4.05 -9.52
CA THR A 47 8.08 5.19 -8.67
C THR A 47 7.75 4.74 -7.25
N VAL A 48 6.91 3.72 -7.09
CA VAL A 48 6.54 3.18 -5.78
C VAL A 48 7.75 2.61 -5.04
N SER A 49 8.60 1.86 -5.74
CA SER A 49 9.82 1.28 -5.17
C SER A 49 10.81 2.35 -4.73
N GLY A 50 10.96 3.44 -5.49
CA GLY A 50 11.79 4.57 -5.10
C GLY A 50 11.31 5.24 -3.81
N VAL A 51 10.00 5.42 -3.66
CA VAL A 51 9.41 5.95 -2.42
C VAL A 51 9.63 4.99 -1.25
N LEU A 52 9.45 3.68 -1.46
CA LEU A 52 9.70 2.68 -0.42
C LEU A 52 11.18 2.60 -0.02
N GLY A 53 12.11 2.75 -0.96
CA GLY A 53 13.54 2.77 -0.64
C GLY A 53 13.93 3.95 0.26
N ASN A 54 13.24 5.07 0.10
CA ASN A 54 13.53 6.30 0.85
C ASN A 54 12.72 6.41 2.16
N TYR A 55 11.55 5.77 2.25
CA TYR A 55 10.56 6.00 3.32
C TYR A 55 9.86 4.73 3.82
N GLY A 56 10.31 3.55 3.40
CA GLY A 56 9.62 2.27 3.64
C GLY A 56 9.58 1.81 5.09
N SER A 57 10.46 2.33 5.95
CA SER A 57 10.45 2.02 7.38
C SER A 57 10.43 3.29 8.21
N CYS A 58 9.26 3.65 8.74
CA CYS A 58 9.17 4.69 9.75
C CYS A 58 9.29 4.11 11.16
N SER A 59 10.46 3.60 11.52
CA SER A 59 10.70 3.03 12.87
C SER A 59 10.47 4.06 13.98
N SER A 60 10.62 5.35 13.68
CA SER A 60 10.36 6.46 14.59
C SER A 60 8.92 6.99 14.55
N CYS A 61 8.03 6.50 13.69
CA CYS A 61 6.62 6.94 13.67
C CYS A 61 5.79 6.42 14.85
N GLY A 62 6.36 5.54 15.69
CA GLY A 62 5.69 5.01 16.86
C GLY A 62 5.26 6.13 17.82
N GLY A 63 3.94 6.32 17.98
CA GLY A 63 3.35 7.31 18.89
C GLY A 63 2.68 8.51 18.21
N ALA A 64 2.70 8.61 16.88
CA ALA A 64 1.90 9.61 16.18
C ALA A 64 0.41 9.31 16.31
N SER A 65 -0.34 10.25 16.87
CA SER A 65 -1.76 10.03 17.14
C SER A 65 -2.56 9.75 15.85
N ALA A 66 -3.46 8.76 15.93
CA ALA A 66 -4.43 8.42 14.89
C ALA A 66 -5.39 9.57 14.55
N ALA A 67 -5.50 10.58 15.43
CA ALA A 67 -6.34 11.76 15.30
C ALA A 67 -5.66 12.95 14.59
N SER A 68 -4.41 12.80 14.16
CA SER A 68 -3.68 13.84 13.44
C SER A 68 -4.14 13.99 11.98
N SER A 69 -3.93 15.18 11.40
CA SER A 69 -4.11 15.43 9.96
C SER A 69 -3.31 14.44 9.11
N TYR A 70 -2.16 13.95 9.61
CA TYR A 70 -1.32 12.94 8.97
C TYR A 70 -2.04 11.61 8.76
N SER A 71 -2.71 11.10 9.80
CA SER A 71 -3.50 9.86 9.72
C SER A 71 -4.57 9.99 8.64
N SER A 72 -5.34 11.08 8.64
CA SER A 72 -6.39 11.31 7.63
C SER A 72 -5.83 11.40 6.20
N HIS A 73 -4.66 12.03 6.02
CA HIS A 73 -4.00 12.13 4.73
C HIS A 73 -3.52 10.77 4.23
N TYR A 74 -2.91 9.99 5.11
CA TYR A 74 -2.43 8.64 4.80
C TYR A 74 -3.58 7.68 4.48
N GLN A 75 -4.70 7.76 5.20
CA GLN A 75 -5.93 7.03 4.85
C GLN A 75 -6.43 7.41 3.45
N SER A 76 -6.40 8.70 3.09
CA SER A 76 -6.77 9.15 1.75
C SER A 76 -5.86 8.55 0.67
N ILE A 77 -4.55 8.47 0.93
CA ILE A 77 -3.57 7.84 0.04
C ILE A 77 -3.92 6.35 -0.14
N ILE A 78 -4.14 5.60 0.94
CA ILE A 78 -4.54 4.19 0.91
C ILE A 78 -5.79 4.02 0.02
N VAL A 79 -6.86 4.76 0.32
CA VAL A 79 -8.12 4.66 -0.43
C VAL A 79 -7.91 4.89 -1.92
N LYS A 80 -7.18 5.95 -2.29
CA LYS A 80 -6.92 6.29 -3.70
C LYS A 80 -6.05 5.25 -4.40
N THR A 81 -5.04 4.71 -3.71
CA THR A 81 -4.15 3.69 -4.25
C THR A 81 -4.91 2.39 -4.54
N PHE A 82 -5.64 1.85 -3.58
CA PHE A 82 -6.37 0.58 -3.77
C PHE A 82 -7.50 0.69 -4.80
N THR A 83 -8.22 1.82 -4.81
CA THR A 83 -9.26 2.06 -5.84
C THR A 83 -8.66 2.24 -7.24
N SER A 84 -7.51 2.91 -7.37
CA SER A 84 -6.79 3.05 -8.64
C SER A 84 -6.27 1.71 -9.15
N TRP A 85 -5.70 0.87 -8.28
CA TRP A 85 -5.30 -0.49 -8.61
C TRP A 85 -6.47 -1.32 -9.13
N GLN A 86 -7.59 -1.34 -8.40
CA GLN A 86 -8.77 -2.07 -8.84
C GLN A 86 -9.24 -1.58 -10.22
N SER A 87 -9.23 -0.26 -10.46
CA SER A 87 -9.60 0.28 -11.77
C SER A 87 -8.65 -0.20 -12.88
N ILE A 88 -7.34 -0.17 -12.66
CA ILE A 88 -6.36 -0.65 -13.65
C ILE A 88 -6.56 -2.15 -13.89
N MET A 89 -6.64 -2.95 -12.83
CA MET A 89 -6.77 -4.40 -12.95
C MET A 89 -8.09 -4.81 -13.60
N SER A 90 -9.21 -4.14 -13.29
CA SER A 90 -10.52 -4.50 -13.85
C SER A 90 -10.57 -4.21 -15.34
N VAL A 91 -10.06 -3.05 -15.75
CA VAL A 91 -9.98 -2.68 -17.17
C VAL A 91 -8.96 -3.58 -17.88
N GLY A 92 -7.82 -3.82 -17.24
CA GLY A 92 -6.74 -4.64 -17.78
C GLY A 92 -7.14 -6.08 -18.04
N HIS A 93 -7.78 -6.71 -17.06
CA HIS A 93 -8.27 -8.08 -17.19
C HIS A 93 -9.34 -8.19 -18.29
N SER A 94 -10.16 -7.16 -18.49
CA SER A 94 -11.14 -7.15 -19.58
C SER A 94 -10.51 -6.94 -20.97
N LEU A 95 -9.40 -6.22 -21.07
CA LEU A 95 -8.78 -5.86 -22.35
C LEU A 95 -7.65 -6.80 -22.78
N TYR A 96 -6.92 -7.37 -21.81
CA TYR A 96 -5.69 -8.11 -22.03
C TYR A 96 -5.76 -9.53 -21.43
N ASP A 97 -6.96 -10.10 -21.34
CA ASP A 97 -7.25 -11.39 -20.70
C ASP A 97 -6.28 -12.50 -21.14
N ASN A 98 -6.02 -12.59 -22.45
CA ASN A 98 -5.15 -13.60 -23.06
C ASN A 98 -3.68 -13.52 -22.62
N VAL A 99 -3.24 -12.37 -22.11
CA VAL A 99 -1.86 -12.14 -21.64
C VAL A 99 -1.80 -11.71 -20.18
N TRP A 100 -2.93 -11.69 -19.47
CA TRP A 100 -3.04 -11.16 -18.11
C TRP A 100 -2.15 -11.93 -17.14
N GLU A 101 -2.37 -13.25 -17.04
CA GLU A 101 -1.57 -14.14 -16.19
C GLU A 101 -0.08 -14.18 -16.55
N PRO A 102 0.33 -14.39 -17.82
CA PRO A 102 1.75 -14.49 -18.13
C PRO A 102 2.52 -13.16 -18.09
N GLN A 103 1.88 -12.01 -18.30
CA GLN A 103 2.58 -10.72 -18.44
C GLN A 103 2.25 -9.70 -17.35
N PHE A 104 0.97 -9.56 -16.94
CA PHE A 104 0.56 -8.53 -15.99
C PHE A 104 0.61 -9.01 -14.53
N ALA A 105 0.14 -10.22 -14.23
CA ALA A 105 0.14 -10.74 -12.86
C ALA A 105 1.54 -10.70 -12.20
N PRO A 106 2.65 -11.08 -12.87
CA PRO A 106 3.99 -10.97 -12.30
C PRO A 106 4.43 -9.52 -12.06
N LEU A 107 3.97 -8.55 -12.87
CA LEU A 107 4.26 -7.13 -12.66
C LEU A 107 3.57 -6.61 -11.40
N PHE A 108 2.29 -6.94 -11.23
CA PHE A 108 1.55 -6.54 -10.04
C PHE A 108 2.09 -7.20 -8.76
N ARG A 109 2.54 -8.46 -8.82
CA ARG A 109 3.15 -9.14 -7.67
C ARG A 109 4.37 -8.41 -7.09
N GLN A 110 5.10 -7.63 -7.90
CA GLN A 110 6.25 -6.86 -7.45
C GLN A 110 5.88 -5.75 -6.44
N PHE A 111 4.61 -5.38 -6.32
CA PHE A 111 4.14 -4.41 -5.34
C PHE A 111 3.91 -4.99 -3.93
N ASN A 112 4.13 -6.29 -3.69
CA ASN A 112 3.98 -6.86 -2.34
C ASN A 112 4.79 -6.14 -1.23
N PRO A 113 6.03 -5.65 -1.47
CA PRO A 113 6.75 -4.83 -0.49
C PRO A 113 6.00 -3.55 -0.12
N PHE A 114 5.25 -2.95 -1.04
CA PHE A 114 4.39 -1.80 -0.75
C PHE A 114 3.26 -2.19 0.23
N LEU A 115 2.62 -3.35 0.03
CA LEU A 115 1.57 -3.82 0.94
C LEU A 115 2.11 -4.02 2.36
N THR A 116 3.32 -4.59 2.50
CA THR A 116 4.01 -4.72 3.78
C THR A 116 4.26 -3.37 4.44
N ALA A 117 4.77 -2.39 3.68
CA ALA A 117 4.99 -1.04 4.20
C ALA A 117 3.68 -0.36 4.61
N VAL A 118 2.59 -0.57 3.85
CA VAL A 118 1.26 -0.06 4.20
C VAL A 118 0.78 -0.64 5.53
N GLN A 119 0.96 -1.95 5.74
CA GLN A 119 0.61 -2.61 6.99
C GLN A 119 1.39 -2.04 8.18
N GLN A 120 2.71 -1.92 8.05
CA GLN A 120 3.59 -1.43 9.11
C GLN A 120 3.27 0.02 9.47
N ASN A 121 3.20 0.90 8.47
CA ASN A 121 2.89 2.32 8.67
C ASN A 121 1.49 2.51 9.26
N SER A 122 0.50 1.75 8.82
CA SER A 122 -0.84 1.78 9.43
C SER A 122 -0.81 1.37 10.90
N GLY A 123 0.01 0.38 11.27
CA GLY A 123 0.24 0.01 12.66
C GLY A 123 0.80 1.17 13.50
N PHE A 124 1.79 1.90 12.97
CA PHE A 124 2.38 3.06 13.67
C PHE A 124 1.38 4.20 13.88
N PHE A 125 0.50 4.44 12.92
CA PHE A 125 -0.52 5.49 13.00
C PHE A 125 -1.82 5.04 13.69
N GLY A 126 -1.92 3.79 14.15
CA GLY A 126 -3.14 3.25 14.75
C GLY A 126 -4.32 3.17 13.76
N ILE A 127 -4.03 2.99 12.46
CA ILE A 127 -5.02 2.96 11.40
C ILE A 127 -5.53 1.53 11.19
N ASN A 128 -6.85 1.36 11.28
CA ASN A 128 -7.51 0.10 10.98
C ASN A 128 -7.71 -0.09 9.47
N LEU A 129 -6.73 -0.73 8.82
CA LEU A 129 -6.80 -1.08 7.39
C LEU A 129 -8.00 -1.96 7.05
N GLY A 130 -8.39 -2.87 7.95
CA GLY A 130 -9.55 -3.74 7.75
C GLY A 130 -10.85 -2.94 7.56
N ASN A 131 -11.09 -1.93 8.40
CA ASN A 131 -12.24 -1.05 8.27
C ASN A 131 -12.19 -0.21 6.99
N ILE A 132 -11.02 0.36 6.66
CA ILE A 132 -10.87 1.19 5.46
C ILE A 132 -11.10 0.36 4.21
N LEU A 133 -10.32 -0.72 4.03
CA LEU A 133 -10.37 -1.54 2.83
C LEU A 133 -11.67 -2.35 2.73
N GLY A 134 -12.24 -2.79 3.86
CA GLY A 134 -13.55 -3.44 3.91
C GLY A 134 -14.68 -2.56 3.40
N GLY A 135 -14.61 -1.24 3.61
CA GLY A 135 -15.57 -0.28 3.08
C GLY A 135 -15.45 0.00 1.57
N LEU A 136 -14.32 -0.34 0.93
CA LEU A 136 -14.04 -0.03 -0.47
C LEU A 136 -14.65 -1.02 -1.48
N HIS A 137 -15.29 -2.09 -1.00
CA HIS A 137 -15.87 -3.14 -1.85
C HIS A 137 -14.86 -3.65 -2.92
N LEU A 138 -13.62 -3.90 -2.48
CA LEU A 138 -12.57 -4.37 -3.37
C LEU A 138 -12.87 -5.79 -3.87
N ASN A 139 -12.62 -6.07 -5.14
CA ASN A 139 -12.64 -7.40 -5.72
C ASN A 139 -11.37 -8.15 -5.32
N LEU A 140 -11.40 -8.79 -4.15
CA LEU A 140 -10.23 -9.49 -3.59
C LEU A 140 -9.72 -10.61 -4.51
N ASN A 141 -10.60 -11.25 -5.30
CA ASN A 141 -10.20 -12.27 -6.25
C ASN A 141 -9.26 -11.69 -7.32
N LEU A 142 -9.56 -10.50 -7.83
CA LEU A 142 -8.73 -9.81 -8.83
C LEU A 142 -7.34 -9.44 -8.32
N PHE A 143 -7.23 -9.06 -7.04
CA PHE A 143 -5.92 -8.83 -6.42
C PHE A 143 -5.18 -10.15 -6.18
N SER A 144 -5.88 -11.18 -5.72
CA SER A 144 -5.27 -12.48 -5.43
C SER A 144 -4.77 -13.21 -6.68
N SER A 145 -5.45 -13.08 -7.83
CA SER A 145 -4.97 -13.66 -9.10
C SER A 145 -3.64 -13.04 -9.54
N CYS A 146 -3.47 -11.73 -9.30
CA CYS A 146 -2.19 -11.04 -9.48
C CYS A 146 -1.12 -11.38 -8.41
N GLY A 147 -1.43 -12.24 -7.43
CA GLY A 147 -0.54 -12.56 -6.33
C GLY A 147 -0.31 -11.42 -5.33
N LEU A 148 -1.26 -10.47 -5.24
CA LEU A 148 -1.27 -9.41 -4.23
C LEU A 148 -2.02 -9.88 -2.98
N ASN A 149 -1.31 -10.03 -1.86
CA ASN A 149 -1.91 -10.51 -0.62
C ASN A 149 -2.56 -9.37 0.20
N ILE A 150 -3.77 -8.95 -0.22
CA ILE A 150 -4.57 -7.98 0.53
C ILE A 150 -5.27 -8.62 1.74
N GLY A 151 -5.46 -9.94 1.74
CA GLY A 151 -6.07 -10.66 2.86
C GLY A 151 -5.33 -10.42 4.19
N GLY A 152 -3.99 -10.36 4.15
CA GLY A 152 -3.17 -9.99 5.31
C GLY A 152 -3.43 -8.58 5.85
N LEU A 153 -3.83 -7.63 5.00
CA LEU A 153 -4.17 -6.26 5.42
C LEU A 153 -5.55 -6.18 6.07
N LEU A 154 -6.51 -7.01 5.61
CA LEU A 154 -7.85 -7.07 6.17
C LEU A 154 -7.89 -7.71 7.56
N GLY A 155 -7.01 -8.68 7.83
CA GLY A 155 -6.88 -9.34 9.14
C GLY A 155 -5.85 -8.71 10.10
N GLY A 156 -5.06 -7.74 9.63
CA GLY A 156 -3.81 -7.32 10.27
C GLY A 156 -3.90 -6.47 11.54
N VAL A 157 -5.10 -6.11 12.02
CA VAL A 157 -5.27 -5.27 13.23
C VAL A 157 -4.97 -6.01 14.54
N LEU A 158 -4.85 -7.33 14.52
CA LEU A 158 -4.68 -8.14 15.73
C LEU A 158 -3.22 -8.53 16.07
N SER A 159 -2.24 -8.30 15.20
CA SER A 159 -0.90 -8.91 15.39
C SER A 159 0.25 -7.96 15.72
N THR A 160 0.09 -6.63 15.58
CA THR A 160 1.21 -5.68 15.76
C THR A 160 1.14 -4.83 17.03
N VAL A 161 0.06 -4.88 17.82
CA VAL A 161 -0.01 -4.17 19.11
C VAL A 161 0.49 -5.03 20.28
N GLY A 162 0.69 -6.33 20.09
CA GLY A 162 1.19 -7.25 21.14
C GLY A 162 2.71 -7.31 21.32
N GLY A 163 3.50 -6.67 20.44
CA GLY A 163 4.96 -6.81 20.42
C GLY A 163 5.74 -5.78 21.24
N LEU A 164 5.11 -4.69 21.71
CA LEU A 164 5.79 -3.57 22.38
C LEU A 164 5.62 -3.58 23.92
N LEU A 165 5.05 -4.65 24.50
CA LEU A 165 4.90 -4.81 25.96
C LEU A 165 5.53 -6.11 26.49
N GLY A 166 6.50 -6.70 25.78
CA GLY A 166 7.24 -7.90 26.20
C GLY A 166 8.57 -7.61 26.91
N GLY A 167 8.76 -6.40 27.44
CA GLY A 167 10.03 -5.90 27.99
C GLY A 167 9.95 -5.42 29.44
N LEU A 168 9.09 -6.02 30.26
CA LEU A 168 9.19 -5.97 31.72
C LEU A 168 9.14 -7.42 32.17
N LYS A 169 10.28 -8.10 32.10
CA LYS A 169 10.49 -9.29 32.91
C LYS A 169 10.98 -8.80 34.27
N ASP A 170 10.12 -9.08 35.23
CA ASP A 170 10.35 -9.05 36.66
C ASP A 170 11.77 -9.52 36.97
N HIS A 171 12.54 -8.67 37.64
CA HIS A 171 13.63 -9.16 38.48
C HIS A 171 13.14 -9.02 39.91
N GLU A 172 12.46 -10.08 40.33
CA GLU A 172 12.03 -10.37 41.68
C GLU A 172 13.25 -10.47 42.60
N GLU A 173 13.08 -9.94 43.82
CA GLU A 173 14.04 -9.98 44.92
C GLU A 173 14.33 -11.41 45.37
N ALA A 174 15.60 -11.71 45.62
CA ALA A 174 16.07 -12.65 46.63
C ALA A 174 17.50 -12.29 47.05
#